data_AF-A0A182S5T6-F1
#
_entry.id   AF-A0A182S5T6-F1
#
_cell.length_a   1.000
_cell.length_b   1.000
_cell.length_c   1.000
_cell.angle_alpha   90.00
_cell.angle_beta   90.00
_cell.angle_gamma   90.00
#
_symmetry.space_group_name_H-M   'P 1'
#
loop_
_entity.id
_entity.type
_entity.pdbx_description
1 polymer ?
#
loop_
_entity_poly.entity_id
_entity_poly.type
_entity_poly.pdbx_seq_one_letter_code
_entity_poly.pdbx_strand_id
1 'polypeptide(L)'
;MENLNMDLLYMAAAIMMGLAAIGAAIGIGILGGKFLEGAARQPDLIPLLRTQFFIVMGLVDAIPMIAVGLGLHCAVNLNATILGQAISFILFVWFCMKYVWPPIMAAIEKRQKEIADGLASAERGRKDLDLAQAHATDQLKTAKAEAQVIIEQANKRKAQIMDEAKAEAEQERNKIVAQ
;
A
#
# COMPACT_ATOMS: atom_id res chain seq x y z
N MET A 1 -65.32 -20.11 1.53
CA MET A 1 -64.45 -19.46 2.53
C MET A 1 -63.02 -20.02 2.51
N GLU A 2 -62.79 -21.26 2.07
CA GLU A 2 -61.45 -21.86 1.98
C GLU A 2 -60.51 -21.20 0.95
N ASN A 3 -61.03 -20.83 -0.23
CA ASN A 3 -60.23 -20.17 -1.28
C ASN A 3 -59.77 -18.76 -0.89
N LEU A 4 -60.59 -18.01 -0.14
CA LEU A 4 -60.25 -16.65 0.30
C LEU A 4 -59.04 -16.63 1.26
N ASN A 5 -58.90 -17.68 2.09
CA ASN A 5 -57.76 -17.81 2.99
C ASN A 5 -56.47 -18.18 2.23
N MET A 6 -56.57 -18.95 1.15
CA MET A 6 -55.42 -19.26 0.30
C MET A 6 -54.93 -18.05 -0.49
N ASP A 7 -55.84 -17.29 -1.13
CA ASP A 7 -55.45 -16.09 -1.87
C ASP A 7 -54.80 -15.04 -0.96
N LEU A 8 -55.32 -14.89 0.27
CA LEU A 8 -54.72 -14.02 1.29
C LEU A 8 -53.34 -14.51 1.74
N LEU A 9 -53.15 -15.84 1.87
CA LEU A 9 -51.87 -16.45 2.22
C LEU A 9 -50.82 -16.24 1.12
N TYR A 10 -51.18 -16.41 -0.17
CA TYR A 10 -50.28 -16.15 -1.29
C TYR A 10 -49.89 -14.67 -1.38
N MET A 11 -50.84 -13.76 -1.16
CA MET A 11 -50.57 -12.32 -1.14
C MET A 11 -49.64 -11.94 0.02
N ALA A 12 -49.87 -12.50 1.22
CA ALA A 12 -49.00 -12.29 2.37
C ALA A 12 -47.59 -12.85 2.14
N ALA A 13 -47.47 -14.04 1.55
CA ALA A 13 -46.17 -14.63 1.18
C ALA A 13 -45.43 -13.78 0.15
N ALA A 14 -46.12 -13.28 -0.89
CA ALA A 14 -45.54 -12.40 -1.89
C ALA A 14 -45.00 -11.09 -1.30
N ILE A 15 -45.77 -10.46 -0.40
CA ILE A 15 -45.35 -9.22 0.28
C ILE A 15 -44.14 -9.48 1.18
N MET A 16 -44.13 -10.58 1.96
CA MET A 16 -42.98 -10.93 2.81
C MET A 16 -41.71 -11.18 1.99
N MET A 17 -41.81 -11.90 0.87
CA MET A 17 -40.67 -12.13 -0.02
C MET A 17 -40.16 -10.82 -0.65
N GLY A 18 -41.06 -9.93 -1.06
CA GLY A 18 -40.70 -8.63 -1.64
C GLY A 18 -39.97 -7.72 -0.65
N LEU A 19 -40.47 -7.62 0.59
CA LEU A 19 -39.84 -6.82 1.64
C LEU A 19 -38.47 -7.39 2.06
N ALA A 20 -38.35 -8.71 2.15
CA ALA A 20 -37.08 -9.36 2.46
C ALA A 20 -36.02 -9.12 1.36
N ALA A 21 -36.41 -9.21 0.09
CA ALA A 21 -35.53 -8.94 -1.04
C ALA A 21 -35.01 -7.49 -1.06
N ILE A 22 -35.88 -6.50 -0.76
CA ILE A 22 -35.48 -5.09 -0.64
C ILE A 22 -34.49 -4.91 0.51
N GLY A 23 -34.76 -5.53 1.67
CA GLY A 23 -33.87 -5.47 2.83
C GLY A 23 -32.47 -6.00 2.53
N ALA A 24 -32.36 -7.12 1.82
CA ALA A 24 -31.07 -7.67 1.40
C ALA A 24 -30.38 -6.83 0.34
N ALA A 25 -31.11 -6.29 -0.65
CA ALA A 25 -30.53 -5.41 -1.66
C ALA A 25 -29.89 -4.16 -1.03
N ILE A 26 -30.58 -3.54 -0.08
CA ILE A 26 -30.05 -2.38 0.67
C ILE A 26 -28.86 -2.80 1.53
N GLY A 27 -28.97 -3.93 2.25
CA GLY A 27 -27.91 -4.46 3.09
C GLY A 27 -26.62 -4.73 2.32
N ILE A 28 -26.71 -5.43 1.19
CA ILE A 28 -25.56 -5.72 0.31
C ILE A 28 -25.00 -4.42 -0.29
N GLY A 29 -25.85 -3.46 -0.68
CA GLY A 29 -25.41 -2.17 -1.21
C GLY A 29 -24.59 -1.35 -0.22
N ILE A 30 -25.08 -1.22 1.03
CA ILE A 30 -24.37 -0.48 2.09
C ILE A 30 -23.06 -1.19 2.45
N LEU A 31 -23.11 -2.51 2.57
CA LEU A 31 -21.97 -3.32 2.99
C LEU A 31 -20.88 -3.34 1.90
N GLY A 32 -21.27 -3.44 0.63
CA GLY A 32 -20.38 -3.28 -0.53
C GLY A 32 -19.74 -1.90 -0.57
N GLY A 33 -20.52 -0.84 -0.34
CA GLY A 33 -20.00 0.53 -0.26
C GLY A 33 -18.95 0.70 0.84
N LYS A 34 -19.23 0.19 2.05
CA LYS A 34 -18.30 0.26 3.19
C LYS A 34 -17.06 -0.60 3.01
N PHE A 35 -17.19 -1.76 2.36
CA PHE A 35 -16.04 -2.60 2.00
C PHE A 35 -15.12 -1.91 0.99
N LEU A 36 -15.69 -1.31 -0.06
CA LEU A 36 -14.91 -0.56 -1.04
C LEU A 36 -14.24 0.67 -0.42
N GLU A 37 -14.93 1.40 0.46
CA GLU A 37 -14.36 2.54 1.20
C GLU A 37 -13.20 2.10 2.11
N GLY A 38 -13.36 0.98 2.84
CA GLY A 38 -12.32 0.40 3.69
C GLY A 38 -11.12 -0.09 2.88
N ALA A 39 -11.37 -0.76 1.75
CA ALA A 39 -10.35 -1.23 0.83
C ALA A 39 -9.56 -0.08 0.19
N ALA A 40 -10.24 1.01 -0.17
CA ALA A 40 -9.60 2.20 -0.72
C ALA A 40 -8.72 2.93 0.31
N ARG A 41 -9.15 2.94 1.58
CA ARG A 41 -8.45 3.68 2.66
C ARG A 41 -7.28 2.89 3.26
N GLN A 42 -7.38 1.56 3.30
CA GLN A 42 -6.37 0.69 3.88
C GLN A 42 -6.21 -0.56 3.00
N PRO A 43 -5.31 -0.51 2.00
CA PRO A 43 -5.12 -1.62 1.06
C PRO A 43 -4.62 -2.90 1.75
N ASP A 44 -3.96 -2.78 2.90
CA ASP A 44 -3.37 -3.91 3.63
C ASP A 44 -4.40 -4.74 4.42
N LEU A 45 -5.55 -4.17 4.79
CA LEU A 45 -6.59 -4.87 5.56
C LEU A 45 -7.61 -5.59 4.67
N ILE A 46 -7.49 -5.47 3.36
CA ILE A 46 -8.41 -6.08 2.38
C ILE A 46 -8.59 -7.60 2.58
N PRO A 47 -7.54 -8.44 2.78
CA PRO A 47 -7.77 -9.87 2.99
C PRO A 47 -8.62 -10.17 4.23
N LEU A 48 -8.51 -9.36 5.28
CA LEU A 48 -9.32 -9.48 6.50
C LEU A 48 -10.74 -8.96 6.28
N LEU A 49 -10.87 -7.76 5.69
CA LEU A 49 -12.15 -7.15 5.33
C LEU A 49 -12.95 -8.02 4.36
N ARG A 50 -12.28 -8.75 3.47
CA ARG A 50 -12.88 -9.67 2.50
C ARG A 50 -13.52 -10.85 3.20
N THR A 51 -12.84 -11.43 4.17
CA THR A 51 -13.38 -12.55 4.97
C THR A 51 -14.61 -12.07 5.74
N GLN A 52 -14.54 -10.87 6.34
CA GLN A 52 -15.66 -10.27 7.04
C GLN A 52 -16.82 -9.93 6.09
N PHE A 53 -16.53 -9.41 4.90
CA PHE A 53 -17.53 -9.10 3.86
C PHE A 53 -18.33 -10.35 3.48
N PHE A 54 -17.66 -11.49 3.26
CA PHE A 54 -18.31 -12.75 2.89
C PHE A 54 -19.15 -13.32 4.02
N ILE A 55 -18.66 -13.24 5.26
CA ILE A 55 -19.42 -13.69 6.44
C ILE A 55 -20.70 -12.88 6.58
N VAL A 56 -20.62 -11.54 6.50
CA VAL A 56 -21.80 -10.69 6.69
C VAL A 56 -22.72 -10.69 5.47
N MET A 57 -22.19 -10.80 4.25
CA MET A 57 -23.00 -11.01 3.04
C MET A 57 -23.81 -12.29 3.14
N GLY A 58 -23.19 -13.40 3.58
CA GLY A 58 -23.90 -14.67 3.83
C GLY A 58 -24.99 -14.55 4.90
N LEU A 59 -24.77 -13.74 5.94
CA LEU A 59 -25.78 -13.46 6.95
C LEU A 59 -26.94 -12.61 6.40
N VAL A 60 -26.65 -11.61 5.57
CA VAL A 60 -27.66 -10.75 4.93
C VAL A 60 -28.54 -11.55 3.97
N ASP A 61 -27.95 -12.48 3.22
CA ASP A 61 -28.68 -13.35 2.27
C ASP A 61 -29.47 -14.48 2.96
N ALA A 62 -29.13 -14.84 4.20
CA ALA A 62 -29.87 -15.83 4.97
C ALA A 62 -31.31 -15.39 5.26
N ILE A 63 -31.54 -14.08 5.46
CA ILE A 63 -32.84 -13.52 5.84
C ILE A 63 -33.87 -13.69 4.69
N PRO A 64 -33.60 -13.25 3.43
CA PRO A 64 -34.48 -13.55 2.30
C PRO A 64 -34.65 -15.05 2.03
N MET A 65 -33.59 -15.86 2.19
CA MET A 65 -33.70 -17.31 1.98
C MET A 65 -34.70 -17.95 2.94
N ILE A 66 -34.67 -17.58 4.22
CA ILE A 66 -35.62 -18.07 5.22
C ILE A 66 -37.04 -17.57 4.91
N ALA A 67 -37.19 -16.30 4.51
CA ALA A 67 -38.49 -15.73 4.15
C ALA A 67 -39.12 -16.43 2.94
N VAL A 68 -38.33 -16.71 1.89
CA VAL A 68 -38.78 -17.47 0.72
C VAL A 68 -39.06 -18.93 1.11
N GLY A 69 -38.22 -19.55 1.93
CA GLY A 69 -38.42 -20.91 2.41
C GLY A 69 -39.73 -21.08 3.19
N LEU A 70 -40.05 -20.18 4.12
CA LEU A 70 -41.29 -20.20 4.90
C LEU A 70 -42.51 -19.81 4.06
N GLY A 71 -42.38 -18.79 3.20
CA GLY A 71 -43.44 -18.36 2.29
C GLY A 71 -43.83 -19.45 1.29
N LEU A 72 -42.84 -20.20 0.79
CA LEU A 72 -43.07 -21.29 -0.13
C LEU A 72 -43.47 -22.59 0.58
N HIS A 73 -43.03 -22.84 1.83
CA HIS A 73 -43.51 -23.94 2.66
C HIS A 73 -45.03 -23.88 2.89
N CYS A 74 -45.58 -22.68 3.07
CA CYS A 74 -47.02 -22.47 3.16
C CYS A 74 -47.77 -22.68 1.83
N ALA A 75 -47.06 -22.65 0.70
CA ALA A 75 -47.65 -22.58 -0.64
C ALA A 75 -47.48 -23.87 -1.48
N VAL A 76 -46.31 -24.53 -1.48
CA VAL A 76 -45.96 -25.64 -2.40
C VAL A 76 -44.97 -26.65 -1.75
N ASN A 77 -44.99 -27.91 -2.21
CA ASN A 77 -44.10 -29.01 -1.75
C ASN A 77 -42.59 -28.66 -1.77
N LEU A 78 -41.91 -29.04 -0.68
CA LEU A 78 -40.68 -28.42 -0.15
C LEU A 78 -39.33 -28.84 -0.79
N ASN A 79 -39.31 -29.82 -1.69
CA ASN A 79 -38.08 -30.56 -1.98
C ASN A 79 -37.24 -30.04 -3.16
N ALA A 80 -37.87 -29.55 -4.24
CA ALA A 80 -37.15 -29.15 -5.47
C ALA A 80 -36.58 -27.72 -5.40
N THR A 81 -37.24 -26.84 -4.66
CA THR A 81 -36.93 -25.40 -4.61
C THR A 81 -35.75 -25.06 -3.71
N ILE A 82 -35.60 -25.76 -2.57
CA ILE A 82 -34.40 -25.61 -1.72
C ILE A 82 -33.14 -26.04 -2.47
N LEU A 83 -33.23 -27.11 -3.28
CA LEU A 83 -32.11 -27.57 -4.09
C LEU A 83 -31.75 -26.55 -5.19
N GLY A 84 -32.74 -25.97 -5.88
CA GLY A 84 -32.51 -24.93 -6.88
C GLY A 84 -31.95 -23.62 -6.31
N GLN A 85 -32.34 -23.25 -5.09
CA GLN A 85 -31.78 -22.10 -4.37
C GLN A 85 -30.34 -22.32 -3.94
N ALA A 86 -30.01 -23.49 -3.38
CA ALA A 86 -28.64 -23.84 -3.02
C ALA A 86 -27.71 -23.81 -4.24
N ILE A 87 -28.18 -24.35 -5.38
CA ILE A 87 -27.42 -24.32 -6.64
C ILE A 87 -27.20 -22.87 -7.12
N SER A 88 -28.25 -22.04 -7.10
CA SER A 88 -28.14 -20.62 -7.50
C SER A 88 -27.17 -19.85 -6.62
N PHE A 89 -27.19 -20.07 -5.31
CA PHE A 89 -26.26 -19.44 -4.36
C PHE A 89 -24.81 -19.88 -4.62
N ILE A 90 -24.57 -21.17 -4.80
CA ILE A 90 -23.24 -21.71 -5.10
C ILE A 90 -22.70 -21.14 -6.43
N LEU A 91 -23.53 -21.09 -7.47
CA LEU A 91 -23.14 -20.52 -8.77
C LEU A 91 -22.84 -19.02 -8.66
N PHE A 92 -23.62 -18.28 -7.89
CA PHE A 92 -23.40 -16.85 -7.67
C PHE A 92 -22.10 -16.58 -6.91
N VAL A 93 -21.85 -17.28 -5.81
CA VAL A 93 -20.59 -17.18 -5.06
C VAL A 93 -19.40 -17.56 -5.95
N TRP A 94 -19.51 -18.65 -6.70
CA TRP A 94 -18.48 -19.07 -7.64
C TRP A 94 -18.19 -18.00 -8.70
N PHE A 95 -19.23 -17.39 -9.26
CA PHE A 95 -19.10 -16.31 -10.23
C PHE A 95 -18.40 -15.08 -9.64
N CYS A 96 -18.81 -14.63 -8.43
CA CYS A 96 -18.16 -13.52 -7.74
C CYS A 96 -16.67 -13.79 -7.46
N MET A 97 -16.35 -15.01 -6.99
CA MET A 97 -14.97 -15.45 -6.72
C MET A 97 -14.13 -15.50 -8.00
N LYS A 98 -14.72 -15.91 -9.12
CA LYS A 98 -13.99 -16.12 -10.38
C LYS A 98 -13.83 -14.85 -11.22
N TYR A 99 -14.81 -13.95 -11.23
CA TYR A 99 -14.85 -12.82 -12.17
C TYR A 99 -14.71 -11.45 -11.51
N VAL A 100 -15.30 -11.23 -10.33
CA VAL A 100 -15.29 -9.91 -9.69
C VAL A 100 -14.02 -9.71 -8.86
N TRP A 101 -13.55 -10.78 -8.21
CA TRP A 101 -12.40 -10.73 -7.32
C TRP A 101 -11.03 -10.52 -7.99
N PRO A 102 -10.69 -11.20 -9.11
CA PRO A 102 -9.39 -11.02 -9.75
C PRO A 102 -9.06 -9.57 -10.14
N PRO A 103 -9.96 -8.78 -10.78
CA PRO A 103 -9.63 -7.41 -11.16
C PRO A 103 -9.46 -6.49 -9.94
N ILE A 104 -10.24 -6.70 -8.87
CA ILE A 104 -10.09 -5.95 -7.62
C ILE A 104 -8.71 -6.20 -7.01
N MET A 105 -8.32 -7.46 -6.86
CA MET A 105 -7.01 -7.84 -6.31
C MET A 105 -5.85 -7.30 -7.15
N ALA A 106 -5.94 -7.41 -8.47
CA ALA A 106 -4.90 -6.90 -9.37
C ALA A 106 -4.69 -5.38 -9.23
N ALA A 107 -5.78 -4.60 -9.07
CA ALA A 107 -5.68 -3.16 -8.88
C ALA A 107 -5.00 -2.79 -7.55
N ILE A 108 -5.27 -3.55 -6.49
CA ILE A 108 -4.68 -3.34 -5.16
C ILE A 108 -3.20 -3.71 -5.15
N GLU A 109 -2.86 -4.89 -5.68
CA GLU A 109 -1.49 -5.40 -5.70
C GLU A 109 -0.57 -4.46 -6.48
N LYS A 110 -1.08 -3.87 -7.58
CA LYS A 110 -0.37 -2.82 -8.32
C LYS A 110 -0.04 -1.61 -7.42
N ARG A 111 -1.00 -1.15 -6.60
CA ARG A 111 -0.79 -0.02 -5.68
C ARG A 111 0.17 -0.37 -4.54
N GLN A 112 0.05 -1.55 -3.96
CA GLN A 112 0.99 -2.02 -2.95
C GLN A 112 2.41 -2.11 -3.51
N LYS A 113 2.56 -2.63 -4.72
CA LYS A 113 3.86 -2.71 -5.40
C LYS A 113 4.46 -1.33 -5.68
N GLU A 114 3.67 -0.38 -6.17
CA GLU A 114 4.12 1.01 -6.37
C GLU A 114 4.61 1.65 -5.06
N ILE A 115 3.92 1.42 -3.94
CA ILE A 115 4.31 1.93 -2.61
C ILE A 115 5.58 1.23 -2.11
N ALA A 116 5.66 -0.09 -2.23
CA ALA A 116 6.82 -0.87 -1.82
C ALA A 116 8.07 -0.47 -2.61
N ASP A 117 7.96 -0.35 -3.94
CA ASP A 117 9.05 0.10 -4.81
C ASP A 117 9.43 1.56 -4.54
N GLY A 118 8.45 2.43 -4.24
CA GLY A 118 8.68 3.82 -3.84
C GLY A 118 9.44 3.93 -2.52
N LEU A 119 9.04 3.17 -1.51
CA LEU A 119 9.70 3.14 -0.20
C LEU A 119 11.11 2.56 -0.31
N ALA A 120 11.28 1.45 -1.04
CA ALA A 120 12.59 0.86 -1.29
C ALA A 120 13.53 1.82 -2.04
N SER A 121 12.98 2.65 -2.96
CA SER A 121 13.77 3.66 -3.68
C SER A 121 14.12 4.85 -2.80
N ALA A 122 13.23 5.27 -1.90
CA ALA A 122 13.52 6.31 -0.91
C ALA A 122 14.61 5.85 0.08
N GLU A 123 14.56 4.60 0.53
CA GLU A 123 15.58 4.00 1.40
C GLU A 123 16.95 3.95 0.71
N ARG A 124 16.99 3.53 -0.57
CA ARG A 124 18.21 3.56 -1.39
C ARG A 124 18.76 4.97 -1.54
N GLY A 125 17.92 5.95 -1.87
CA GLY A 125 18.34 7.35 -2.00
C GLY A 125 18.90 7.92 -0.70
N ARG A 126 18.32 7.56 0.45
CA ARG A 126 18.82 7.97 1.76
C ARG A 126 20.21 7.38 2.05
N LYS A 127 20.41 6.10 1.71
CA LYS A 127 21.69 5.41 1.86
C LYS A 127 22.76 5.97 0.94
N ASP A 128 22.42 6.30 -0.30
CA ASP A 128 23.33 6.93 -1.27
C ASP A 128 23.71 8.36 -0.83
N LEU A 129 22.78 9.11 -0.22
CA LEU A 129 23.07 10.41 0.39
C LEU A 129 24.05 10.30 1.56
N ASP A 130 23.86 9.33 2.45
CA ASP A 130 24.79 9.09 3.56
C ASP A 130 26.19 8.73 3.06
N LEU A 131 26.28 7.88 2.04
CA LEU A 131 27.55 7.53 1.38
C LEU A 131 28.20 8.74 0.71
N ALA A 132 27.43 9.53 -0.04
CA ALA A 132 27.92 10.75 -0.69
C ALA A 132 28.43 11.77 0.34
N GLN A 133 27.75 11.91 1.48
CA GLN A 133 28.16 12.79 2.56
C GLN A 133 29.42 12.29 3.28
N ALA A 134 29.57 10.98 3.44
CA ALA A 134 30.80 10.37 3.93
C ALA A 134 31.97 10.65 2.97
N HIS A 135 31.78 10.43 1.68
CA HIS A 135 32.79 10.72 0.65
C HIS A 135 33.15 12.21 0.57
N ALA A 136 32.16 13.11 0.65
CA ALA A 136 32.42 14.55 0.67
C ALA A 136 33.22 14.98 1.90
N THR A 137 32.92 14.40 3.06
CA THR A 137 33.65 14.68 4.30
C THR A 137 35.09 14.17 4.24
N ASP A 138 35.30 13.00 3.64
CA ASP A 138 36.63 12.43 3.43
C ASP A 138 37.46 13.24 2.44
N GLN A 139 36.88 13.64 1.30
CA GLN A 139 37.52 14.53 0.35
C GLN A 139 37.90 15.89 0.98
N LEU A 140 37.04 16.46 1.82
CA LEU A 140 37.35 17.68 2.56
C LEU A 140 38.51 17.50 3.54
N LYS A 141 38.63 16.35 4.20
CA LYS A 141 39.79 16.04 5.05
C LYS A 141 41.07 15.94 4.24
N THR A 142 41.04 15.21 3.13
CA THR A 142 42.21 15.03 2.25
C THR A 142 42.65 16.36 1.65
N ALA A 143 41.71 17.17 1.15
CA ALA A 143 42.01 18.51 0.63
C ALA A 143 42.61 19.44 1.70
N LYS A 144 42.14 19.38 2.95
CA LYS A 144 42.74 20.12 4.07
C LYS A 144 44.16 19.63 4.40
N ALA A 145 44.40 18.32 4.35
CA ALA A 145 45.72 17.75 4.58
C ALA A 145 46.71 18.17 3.47
N GLU A 146 46.30 18.09 2.20
CA GLU A 146 47.11 18.55 1.06
C GLU A 146 47.41 20.04 1.13
N ALA A 147 46.42 20.88 1.46
CA ALA A 147 46.62 22.31 1.67
C ALA A 147 47.65 22.58 2.77
N GLN A 148 47.62 21.81 3.86
CA GLN A 148 48.60 21.94 4.94
C GLN A 148 50.03 21.58 4.48
N VAL A 149 50.18 20.52 3.69
CA VAL A 149 51.47 20.13 3.08
C VAL A 149 51.99 21.21 2.14
N ILE A 150 51.13 21.81 1.32
CA ILE A 150 51.52 22.92 0.41
C ILE A 150 52.02 24.12 1.22
N ILE A 151 51.31 24.50 2.29
CA ILE A 151 51.74 25.61 3.17
C ILE A 151 53.09 25.29 3.82
N GLU A 152 53.29 24.05 4.26
CA GLU A 152 54.53 23.63 4.91
C GLU A 152 55.71 23.63 3.93
N GLN A 153 55.51 23.15 2.70
CA GLN A 153 56.49 23.22 1.62
C GLN A 153 56.81 24.67 1.22
N ALA A 154 55.80 25.54 1.14
CA ALA A 154 56.00 26.96 0.85
C ALA A 154 56.82 27.66 1.93
N ASN A 155 56.56 27.37 3.21
CA ASN A 155 57.34 27.91 4.34
C ASN A 155 58.78 27.38 4.34
N LYS A 156 59.00 26.09 4.05
CA LYS A 156 60.36 25.54 3.89
C LYS A 156 61.12 26.22 2.76
N ARG A 157 60.48 26.40 1.60
CA ARG A 157 61.11 27.04 0.44
C ARG A 157 61.40 28.52 0.68
N LYS A 158 60.51 29.22 1.38
CA LYS A 158 60.74 30.60 1.83
C LYS A 158 61.95 30.69 2.78
N ALA A 159 62.09 29.76 3.73
CA ALA A 159 63.23 29.73 4.63
C ALA A 159 64.55 29.50 3.87
N GLN A 160 64.57 28.54 2.93
CA GLN A 160 65.73 28.28 2.07
C GLN A 160 66.15 29.51 1.27
N ILE A 161 65.21 30.19 0.60
CA ILE A 161 65.51 31.42 -0.16
C ILE A 161 66.07 32.52 0.76
N MET A 162 65.55 32.64 1.98
CA MET A 162 66.00 33.65 2.93
C MET A 162 67.39 33.34 3.50
N ASP A 163 67.73 32.06 3.68
CA ASP A 163 69.06 31.63 4.09
C ASP A 163 70.09 31.78 2.95
N GLU A 164 69.71 31.41 1.72
CA GLU A 164 70.54 31.65 0.52
C GLU A 164 70.81 33.15 0.32
N ALA A 165 69.78 34.00 0.40
CA ALA A 165 69.92 35.45 0.28
C ALA A 165 70.82 36.05 1.38
N LYS A 166 70.75 35.52 2.62
CA LYS A 166 71.66 35.93 3.71
C LYS A 166 73.10 35.51 3.45
N ALA A 167 73.31 34.28 2.99
CA ALA A 167 74.65 33.77 2.66
C ALA A 167 75.29 34.55 1.52
N GLU A 168 74.52 34.87 0.48
CA GLU A 168 74.96 35.68 -0.66
C GLU A 168 75.27 37.13 -0.22
N ALA A 169 74.43 37.72 0.64
CA ALA A 169 74.68 39.03 1.22
C ALA A 169 75.93 39.07 2.12
N GLU A 170 76.20 38.02 2.91
CA GLU A 170 77.44 37.91 3.70
C GLU A 170 78.68 37.75 2.82
N GLN A 171 78.59 36.97 1.73
CA GLN A 171 79.67 36.87 0.75
C GLN A 171 79.96 38.22 0.11
N GLU A 172 78.94 38.94 -0.35
CA GLU A 172 79.10 40.25 -1.00
C GLU A 172 79.66 41.29 -0.02
N ARG A 173 79.17 41.29 1.23
CA ARG A 173 79.72 42.12 2.32
C ARG A 173 81.20 41.81 2.56
N ASN A 174 81.58 40.55 2.64
CA ASN A 174 82.97 40.14 2.88
C ASN A 174 83.88 40.51 1.71
N LYS A 175 83.40 40.47 0.46
CA LYS A 175 84.14 40.97 -0.71
C LYS A 175 84.39 42.49 -0.62
N ILE A 176 83.40 43.27 -0.21
CA ILE A 176 83.52 44.74 -0.06
C ILE A 176 84.51 45.10 1.07
N VAL A 177 84.53 44.35 2.17
CA VAL A 177 85.42 44.63 3.32
C VAL A 177 86.88 44.21 3.07
N ALA A 178 87.12 43.27 2.15
CA ALA A 178 88.46 42.81 1.78
C ALA A 178 89.10 43.62 0.64
N GLN A 179 88.38 44.60 0.08
CA GLN A 179 88.81 45.53 -0.96
C GLN A 179 89.25 46.87 -0.34
#